data_AF-A0A7X8EYJ7-F1
#
_entry.id   AF-A0A7X8EYJ7-F1
#
_cell.length_a   1.000
_cell.length_b   1.000
_cell.length_c   1.000
_cell.angle_alpha   90.00
_cell.angle_beta   90.00
_cell.angle_gamma   90.00
#
_symmetry.space_group_name_H-M   'P 1'
#
loop_
_entity.id
_entity.type
_entity.pdbx_description
1 polymer ?
#
loop_
_entity_poly.entity_id
_entity_poly.type
_entity_poly.pdbx_seq_one_letter_code
_entity_poly.pdbx_strand_id
1 'polypeptide(L)'
;MKKPTNTKIKICAVASAGGHMSELLKLEEVCKSHNLFFVSTTDVIQKKLQKIARTYIVGECNREHPLLTLKVMVKGLWIIKKEKPDVILSTGAAVGFIMCFWGKLRGAKVIWVDSIANAEKLSLSGRMIRPFADLILSQWPDVAAHYANVEYAGELI
;
A
#
# COMPACT_ATOMS: atom_id res chain seq x y z
N MET A 1 -7.70 2.93 -36.35
CA MET A 1 -7.61 3.42 -34.96
C MET A 1 -7.87 2.26 -34.01
N LYS A 2 -6.91 1.85 -33.19
CA LYS A 2 -7.13 0.81 -32.18
C LYS A 2 -8.03 1.42 -31.08
N LYS A 3 -9.21 0.83 -30.87
CA LYS A 3 -10.05 1.15 -29.71
C LYS A 3 -9.22 0.95 -28.43
N PRO A 4 -9.28 1.84 -27.43
CA PRO A 4 -8.60 1.59 -26.17
C PRO A 4 -9.23 0.33 -25.55
N THR A 5 -8.41 -0.70 -25.37
CA THR A 5 -8.82 -1.90 -24.65
C THR A 5 -9.09 -1.49 -23.21
N ASN A 6 -10.36 -1.51 -22.82
CA ASN A 6 -10.83 -1.25 -21.47
C ASN A 6 -10.43 -2.41 -20.53
N THR A 7 -9.12 -2.61 -20.33
CA THR A 7 -8.61 -3.56 -19.36
C THR A 7 -8.57 -2.86 -18.01
N LYS A 8 -9.52 -3.17 -17.13
CA LYS A 8 -9.51 -2.68 -15.75
C LYS A 8 -8.21 -3.07 -15.07
N ILE A 9 -7.42 -2.07 -14.66
CA ILE A 9 -6.19 -2.22 -13.87
C ILE A 9 -6.51 -3.00 -12.59
N LYS A 10 -5.64 -3.92 -12.17
CA LYS A 10 -5.74 -4.60 -10.88
C LYS A 10 -4.93 -3.88 -9.80
N ILE A 11 -5.61 -3.45 -8.74
CA ILE A 11 -5.05 -2.68 -7.64
C ILE A 11 -5.01 -3.53 -6.37
N CYS A 12 -3.81 -3.63 -5.78
CA CYS A 12 -3.61 -4.08 -4.41
C CYS A 12 -3.63 -2.87 -3.48
N ALA A 13 -4.69 -2.71 -2.68
CA ALA A 13 -4.73 -1.70 -1.63
C ALA A 13 -4.29 -2.33 -0.31
N VAL A 14 -3.18 -1.86 0.26
CA VAL A 14 -2.55 -2.47 1.44
C VAL A 14 -2.33 -1.45 2.55
N ALA A 15 -2.69 -1.83 3.78
CA ALA A 15 -2.38 -1.07 4.99
C ALA A 15 -2.46 -1.98 6.22
N SER A 16 -1.76 -1.65 7.29
CA SER A 16 -2.03 -2.30 8.58
C SER A 16 -3.41 -1.89 9.08
N ALA A 17 -4.03 -2.69 9.95
CA ALA A 17 -5.27 -2.27 10.58
C ALA A 17 -5.07 -1.03 11.46
N GLY A 18 -6.18 -0.34 11.77
CA GLY A 18 -6.17 0.92 12.52
C GLY A 18 -6.05 2.14 11.60
N GLY A 19 -5.26 3.14 12.03
CA GLY A 19 -5.16 4.45 11.37
C GLY A 19 -4.81 4.37 9.88
N HIS A 20 -3.78 3.59 9.51
CA HIS A 20 -3.39 3.41 8.11
C HIS A 20 -4.53 2.87 7.24
N MET A 21 -5.32 1.91 7.72
CA MET A 21 -6.48 1.41 6.98
C MET A 21 -7.60 2.44 6.90
N SER A 22 -7.83 3.23 7.95
CA SER A 22 -8.80 4.33 7.91
C SER A 22 -8.43 5.37 6.85
N GLU A 23 -7.14 5.70 6.73
CA GLU A 23 -6.62 6.55 5.64
C GLU A 23 -6.86 5.88 4.28
N LEU A 24 -6.42 4.63 4.09
CA LEU A 24 -6.55 3.92 2.81
C LEU A 24 -8.00 3.85 2.31
N LEU A 25 -8.97 3.69 3.23
CA LEU A 25 -10.39 3.65 2.91
C LEU A 25 -10.95 4.99 2.41
N LYS A 26 -10.34 6.13 2.72
CA LYS A 26 -10.74 7.42 2.12
C LYS A 26 -10.37 7.48 0.63
N LEU A 27 -9.38 6.69 0.20
CA LEU A 27 -8.95 6.56 -1.21
C LEU A 27 -9.71 5.45 -1.96
N GLU A 28 -10.62 4.74 -1.29
CA GLU A 28 -11.34 3.58 -1.83
C GLU A 28 -12.15 3.93 -3.09
N GLU A 29 -12.86 5.07 -3.08
CA GLU A 29 -13.72 5.50 -4.20
C GLU A 29 -12.95 5.59 -5.53
N VAL A 30 -11.71 6.08 -5.49
CA VAL A 30 -10.83 6.16 -6.67
C VAL A 30 -10.45 4.76 -7.17
N CYS A 31 -10.39 3.79 -6.28
CA CYS A 31 -9.99 2.42 -6.57
C CYS A 31 -11.17 1.53 -7.02
N LYS A 32 -12.42 1.86 -6.67
CA LYS A 32 -13.63 1.05 -6.98
C LYS A 32 -13.91 0.84 -8.45
N SER A 33 -13.48 1.77 -9.32
CA SER A 33 -13.62 1.65 -10.77
C SER A 33 -12.74 0.54 -11.38
N HIS A 34 -11.75 0.07 -10.61
CA HIS A 34 -10.73 -0.90 -11.00
C HIS A 34 -10.94 -2.28 -10.32
N ASN A 35 -10.13 -3.27 -10.70
CA ASN A 35 -10.16 -4.58 -10.05
C ASN A 35 -9.38 -4.50 -8.72
N LEU A 36 -10.10 -4.33 -7.63
CA LEU A 36 -9.53 -4.08 -6.30
C LEU A 36 -9.42 -5.35 -5.46
N PHE A 37 -8.35 -5.46 -4.68
CA PHE A 37 -8.29 -6.34 -3.51
C PHE A 37 -7.50 -5.70 -2.38
N PHE A 38 -7.84 -6.07 -1.15
CA PHE A 38 -7.21 -5.56 0.06
C PHE A 38 -6.23 -6.54 0.70
N VAL A 39 -5.22 -5.99 1.37
CA VAL A 39 -4.30 -6.72 2.23
C VAL A 39 -4.18 -5.98 3.57
N SER A 40 -4.38 -6.69 4.68
CA SER A 40 -4.29 -6.13 6.04
C SER A 40 -3.67 -7.11 7.05
N THR A 41 -3.41 -6.65 8.27
CA THR A 41 -2.68 -7.40 9.30
C THR A 41 -3.58 -8.22 10.23
N THR A 42 -4.82 -7.79 10.50
CA THR A 42 -5.77 -8.46 11.40
C THR A 42 -7.15 -8.68 10.77
N ASP A 43 -7.80 -9.74 11.20
CA ASP A 43 -9.16 -10.16 10.86
C ASP A 43 -10.26 -9.22 11.38
N VAL A 44 -9.98 -8.37 12.37
CA VAL A 44 -10.93 -7.39 12.93
C VAL A 44 -11.57 -6.53 11.82
N ILE A 45 -10.78 -6.13 10.82
CA ILE A 45 -11.27 -5.30 9.70
C ILE A 45 -11.74 -6.14 8.50
N GLN A 46 -11.49 -7.45 8.51
CA GLN A 46 -11.71 -8.32 7.35
C GLN A 46 -13.17 -8.31 6.89
N LYS A 47 -14.14 -8.44 7.81
CA LYS A 47 -15.56 -8.43 7.47
C LYS A 47 -15.99 -7.12 6.81
N LYS A 48 -15.38 -5.98 7.18
CA LYS A 48 -15.67 -4.68 6.56
C LYS A 48 -15.12 -4.64 5.14
N LEU A 49 -13.85 -5.01 4.96
CA LEU A 49 -13.18 -4.97 3.66
C LEU A 49 -13.76 -5.98 2.66
N GLN A 50 -14.18 -7.16 3.12
CA GLN A 50 -14.80 -8.19 2.28
C GLN A 50 -16.14 -7.77 1.68
N LYS A 51 -16.84 -6.79 2.26
CA LYS A 51 -18.04 -6.21 1.65
C LYS A 51 -17.73 -5.37 0.42
N ILE A 52 -16.50 -4.88 0.30
CA ILE A 52 -16.03 -4.03 -0.79
C ILE A 52 -15.34 -4.88 -1.85
N ALA A 53 -14.34 -5.65 -1.44
CA ALA A 53 -13.49 -6.41 -2.35
C ALA A 53 -12.84 -7.61 -1.67
N ARG A 54 -12.21 -8.49 -2.48
CA ARG A 54 -11.43 -9.61 -1.95
C ARG A 54 -10.39 -9.10 -0.96
N THR A 55 -10.28 -9.74 0.20
CA THR A 55 -9.40 -9.29 1.29
C THR A 55 -8.53 -10.43 1.79
N TYR A 56 -7.25 -10.14 1.99
CA TYR A 56 -6.25 -11.04 2.56
C TYR A 56 -5.74 -10.53 3.89
N ILE A 57 -5.69 -11.41 4.90
CA ILE A 57 -5.09 -11.12 6.21
C ILE A 57 -3.75 -11.86 6.31
N VAL A 58 -2.66 -11.10 6.43
CA VAL A 58 -1.30 -11.67 6.43
C VAL A 58 -0.76 -11.92 7.84
N GLY A 59 -1.28 -11.21 8.83
CA GLY A 59 -0.79 -11.19 10.21
C GLY A 59 -0.03 -9.90 10.54
N GLU A 60 0.21 -9.68 11.82
CA GLU A 60 1.03 -8.56 12.30
C GLU A 60 2.50 -8.73 11.91
N CYS A 61 3.15 -7.61 11.56
CA CYS A 61 4.58 -7.56 11.28
C CYS A 61 5.19 -6.29 11.86
N ASN A 62 6.24 -6.45 12.65
CA ASN A 62 7.00 -5.35 13.23
C ASN A 62 8.48 -5.77 13.36
N ARG A 63 9.34 -4.81 13.75
CA ARG A 63 10.79 -5.05 13.85
C ARG A 63 11.18 -5.93 15.03
N GLU A 64 10.35 -5.96 16.06
CA GLU A 64 10.59 -6.72 17.31
C GLU A 64 10.31 -8.21 17.12
N HIS A 65 9.58 -8.58 16.07
CA HIS A 65 9.19 -9.96 15.78
C HIS A 65 9.61 -10.41 14.37
N PRO A 66 10.92 -10.64 14.13
CA PRO A 66 11.44 -10.98 12.81
C PRO A 66 10.84 -12.26 12.22
N LEU A 67 10.54 -13.27 13.05
CA LEU A 67 9.90 -14.51 12.59
C LEU A 67 8.46 -14.28 12.09
N LEU A 68 7.69 -13.39 12.73
CA LEU A 68 6.36 -13.03 12.26
C LEU A 68 6.44 -12.22 10.97
N THR A 69 7.38 -11.28 10.91
CA THR A 69 7.66 -10.50 9.70
C THR A 69 8.05 -11.41 8.53
N LEU A 70 8.88 -12.44 8.75
CA LEU A 70 9.23 -13.42 7.71
C LEU A 70 8.01 -14.20 7.22
N LYS A 71 7.12 -14.64 8.13
CA LYS A 71 5.86 -15.29 7.75
C LYS A 71 4.98 -14.38 6.89
N VAL A 72 4.87 -13.09 7.25
CA VAL A 72 4.13 -12.08 6.48
C VAL A 72 4.79 -11.86 5.12
N MET A 73 6.12 -11.82 5.04
CA MET A 73 6.85 -11.70 3.77
C MET A 73 6.57 -12.87 2.82
N VAL A 74 6.62 -14.12 3.31
CA VAL A 74 6.33 -15.31 2.50
C VAL A 74 4.88 -15.32 2.02
N LYS A 75 3.93 -15.00 2.90
CA LYS A 75 2.51 -14.87 2.53
C LYS A 75 2.29 -13.76 1.50
N GLY A 76 2.93 -12.60 1.69
CA GLY A 76 2.87 -11.48 0.76
C GLY A 76 3.36 -11.85 -0.64
N LEU A 77 4.50 -12.54 -0.73
CA LEU A 77 5.01 -13.06 -2.00
C LEU A 77 4.01 -14.00 -2.68
N TRP A 78 3.38 -14.90 -1.93
CA TRP A 78 2.36 -15.80 -2.47
C TRP A 78 1.14 -15.03 -3.01
N ILE A 79 0.63 -14.05 -2.26
CA ILE A 79 -0.49 -13.19 -2.70
C ILE A 79 -0.12 -12.45 -3.99
N ILE A 80 1.04 -11.81 -4.03
CA ILE A 80 1.50 -11.06 -5.21
C ILE A 80 1.65 -11.97 -6.43
N LYS A 81 2.20 -13.18 -6.26
CA LYS A 81 2.30 -14.17 -7.36
C LYS A 81 0.94 -14.65 -7.86
N LYS A 82 -0.02 -14.82 -6.94
CA LYS A 82 -1.38 -15.29 -7.25
C LYS A 82 -2.21 -14.21 -7.93
N GLU A 83 -2.26 -13.02 -7.35
CA GLU A 83 -3.13 -11.94 -7.81
C GLU A 83 -2.54 -11.16 -8.98
N LYS A 84 -1.21 -11.01 -9.04
CA LYS A 84 -0.50 -10.25 -10.09
C LYS A 84 -1.06 -8.82 -10.24
N PRO A 85 -0.98 -7.98 -9.20
CA PRO A 85 -1.47 -6.61 -9.30
C PRO A 85 -0.64 -5.80 -10.30
N ASP A 86 -1.31 -4.89 -11.00
CA ASP A 86 -0.66 -3.90 -11.87
C ASP A 86 -0.17 -2.70 -11.04
N VAL A 87 -0.90 -2.36 -9.98
CA VAL A 87 -0.61 -1.25 -9.06
C VAL A 87 -0.73 -1.71 -7.61
N ILE A 88 0.17 -1.25 -6.75
CA ILE A 88 0.06 -1.37 -5.30
C ILE A 88 -0.05 0.03 -4.70
N LEU A 89 -1.13 0.26 -3.98
CA LEU A 89 -1.40 1.48 -3.22
C LEU A 89 -1.25 1.18 -1.73
N SER A 90 -0.36 1.90 -1.06
CA SER A 90 -0.09 1.74 0.38
C SER A 90 -0.21 3.07 1.10
N THR A 91 -0.85 3.08 2.27
CA THR A 91 -0.82 4.22 3.22
C THR A 91 0.21 4.04 4.34
N GLY A 92 1.07 3.01 4.25
CA GLY A 92 2.23 2.87 5.12
C GLY A 92 2.37 1.52 5.83
N ALA A 93 2.93 1.58 7.04
CA ALA A 93 3.31 0.46 7.89
C ALA A 93 4.33 -0.53 7.28
N ALA A 94 4.70 -1.56 8.04
CA ALA A 94 5.62 -2.60 7.57
C ALA A 94 4.98 -3.50 6.49
N VAL A 95 3.68 -3.80 6.62
CA VAL A 95 2.96 -4.64 5.64
C VAL A 95 2.90 -3.99 4.26
N GLY A 96 2.71 -2.66 4.21
CA GLY A 96 2.73 -1.91 2.96
C GLY A 96 4.07 -2.04 2.27
N PHE A 97 5.17 -1.85 3.00
CA PHE A 97 6.53 -2.04 2.45
C PHE A 97 6.71 -3.44 1.86
N ILE A 98 6.32 -4.48 2.59
CA ILE A 98 6.46 -5.87 2.15
C ILE A 98 5.71 -6.13 0.83
N MET A 99 4.46 -5.67 0.74
CA MET A 99 3.66 -5.86 -0.47
C MET A 99 4.21 -5.04 -1.64
N CYS A 100 4.57 -3.77 -1.42
CA CYS A 100 5.17 -2.92 -2.44
C CYS A 100 6.50 -3.49 -2.97
N PHE A 101 7.37 -3.99 -2.08
CA PHE A 101 8.63 -4.61 -2.46
C PHE A 101 8.41 -5.81 -3.38
N TRP A 102 7.54 -6.75 -2.99
CA TRP A 102 7.24 -7.92 -3.83
C TRP A 102 6.54 -7.55 -5.13
N GLY A 103 5.62 -6.59 -5.10
CA GLY A 103 4.95 -6.08 -6.29
C GLY A 103 5.93 -5.50 -7.28
N LYS A 104 6.84 -4.64 -6.81
CA LYS A 104 7.84 -4.00 -7.67
C LYS A 104 8.75 -5.02 -8.33
N LEU A 105 9.20 -6.04 -7.59
CA LEU A 105 9.97 -7.15 -8.16
C LEU A 105 9.21 -7.94 -9.24
N ARG A 106 7.88 -7.84 -9.27
CA ARG A 106 7.02 -8.42 -10.31
C ARG A 106 6.54 -7.43 -11.37
N GLY A 107 7.04 -6.20 -11.36
CA GLY A 107 6.72 -5.17 -12.34
C GLY A 107 5.48 -4.32 -12.01
N ALA A 108 4.90 -4.46 -10.83
CA ALA A 108 3.79 -3.60 -10.41
C ALA A 108 4.28 -2.16 -10.17
N LYS A 109 3.41 -1.19 -10.49
CA LYS A 109 3.61 0.21 -10.09
C LYS A 109 3.36 0.36 -8.60
N VAL A 110 4.21 1.12 -7.92
CA VAL A 110 4.11 1.35 -6.47
C VAL A 110 3.74 2.80 -6.20
N ILE A 111 2.60 2.99 -5.54
CA ILE A 111 2.14 4.28 -5.02
C ILE A 111 2.18 4.21 -3.50
N TRP A 112 2.97 5.08 -2.89
CA TRP A 112 3.11 5.20 -1.45
C TRP A 112 2.55 6.53 -0.97
N VAL A 113 1.50 6.49 -0.16
CA VAL A 113 0.99 7.66 0.54
C VAL A 113 1.48 7.55 1.99
N ASP A 114 2.41 8.39 2.41
CA ASP A 114 2.89 8.33 3.79
C ASP A 114 1.81 8.86 4.74
N SER A 115 1.56 8.15 5.84
CA SER A 115 0.48 8.47 6.78
C SER A 115 0.61 9.89 7.33
N ILE A 116 -0.54 10.51 7.62
CA ILE A 116 -0.62 11.86 8.22
C ILE A 116 0.16 11.96 9.52
N ALA A 117 0.34 10.85 10.24
CA ALA A 117 1.08 10.82 11.49
C ALA A 117 2.58 11.15 11.34
N ASN A 118 3.13 11.09 10.12
CA ASN A 118 4.55 11.31 9.84
C ASN A 118 4.85 12.80 9.52
N ALA A 119 4.58 13.68 10.48
CA ALA A 119 4.70 15.14 10.32
C ALA A 119 6.13 15.67 10.24
N GLU A 120 7.10 14.96 10.83
CA GLU A 120 8.49 15.44 10.91
C GLU A 120 9.37 14.89 9.79
N LYS A 121 9.10 13.65 9.36
CA LYS A 121 9.90 12.92 8.38
C LYS A 121 9.13 11.72 7.86
N LEU A 122 9.47 11.25 6.67
CA LEU A 122 8.91 10.02 6.14
C LEU A 122 9.10 8.84 7.09
N SER A 123 8.08 8.00 7.15
CA SER A 123 8.14 6.70 7.83
C SER A 123 9.36 5.90 7.35
N LEU A 124 9.94 5.04 8.19
CA LEU A 124 11.08 4.22 7.74
C LEU A 124 10.69 3.38 6.51
N SER A 125 9.49 2.78 6.53
CA SER A 125 8.97 2.02 5.39
C SER A 125 8.90 2.87 4.12
N GLY A 126 8.41 4.11 4.23
CA GLY A 126 8.38 5.08 3.13
C GLY A 126 9.78 5.40 2.60
N ARG A 127 10.75 5.64 3.50
CA ARG A 127 12.14 5.86 3.11
C ARG A 127 12.78 4.65 2.44
N MET A 128 12.45 3.44 2.88
CA MET A 128 13.00 2.19 2.33
C MET A 128 12.43 1.87 0.96
N ILE A 129 11.13 2.10 0.72
CA ILE A 129 10.53 1.85 -0.59
C ILE A 129 10.83 2.98 -1.57
N ARG A 130 11.24 4.16 -1.10
CA ARG A 130 11.42 5.35 -1.93
C ARG A 130 12.25 5.19 -3.20
N PRO A 131 13.40 4.48 -3.18
CA PRO A 131 14.19 4.26 -4.40
C PRO A 131 13.46 3.42 -5.46
N PHE A 132 12.38 2.73 -5.08
CA PHE A 132 11.65 1.78 -5.89
C PHE A 132 10.21 2.23 -6.21
N ALA A 133 9.66 3.16 -5.44
CA ALA A 133 8.31 3.67 -5.63
C ALA A 133 8.21 4.45 -6.95
N ASP A 134 7.08 4.31 -7.64
CA ASP A 134 6.78 5.11 -8.84
C ASP A 134 6.16 6.46 -8.46
N LEU A 135 5.47 6.52 -7.32
CA LEU A 135 4.94 7.75 -6.74
C LEU A 135 5.00 7.68 -5.21
N ILE A 136 5.45 8.77 -4.58
CA ILE A 136 5.42 8.94 -3.13
C ILE A 136 4.77 10.27 -2.81
N LEU A 137 3.75 10.22 -1.96
CA LEU A 137 2.99 11.38 -1.52
C LEU A 137 3.23 11.58 -0.03
N SER A 138 3.59 12.79 0.36
CA SER A 138 3.57 13.25 1.74
C SER A 138 2.45 14.28 1.92
N GLN A 139 1.82 14.24 3.09
CA GLN A 139 0.79 15.22 3.48
C GLN A 139 1.37 16.45 4.18
N TRP A 140 2.70 16.53 4.32
CA TRP A 140 3.39 17.64 4.98
C TRP A 140 4.36 18.29 3.99
N PRO A 141 4.26 19.60 3.75
CA PRO A 141 5.06 20.28 2.74
C PRO A 141 6.56 20.22 3.08
N ASP A 142 6.91 20.40 4.36
CA ASP A 142 8.29 20.35 4.82
C ASP A 142 8.91 18.95 4.65
N VAL A 143 8.12 17.90 4.89
CA VAL A 143 8.56 16.51 4.69
C VAL A 143 8.77 16.24 3.20
N ALA A 144 7.85 16.66 2.34
CA ALA A 144 8.01 16.50 0.89
C ALA A 144 9.27 17.23 0.38
N ALA A 145 9.48 18.47 0.82
CA ALA A 145 10.63 19.27 0.42
C ALA A 145 11.98 18.69 0.88
N HIS A 146 12.00 17.93 1.98
CA HIS A 146 13.21 17.33 2.53
C HIS A 146 13.72 16.11 1.73
N TYR A 147 12.86 15.44 0.95
CA TYR A 147 13.21 14.20 0.25
C TYR A 147 13.03 14.35 -1.27
N ALA A 148 14.07 14.01 -2.04
CA ALA A 148 13.94 13.89 -3.49
C ALA A 148 12.89 12.83 -3.88
N ASN A 149 12.14 13.09 -4.95
CA ASN A 149 11.09 12.22 -5.50
C ASN A 149 9.94 11.95 -4.51
N VAL A 150 9.56 12.98 -3.77
CA VAL A 150 8.40 12.97 -2.86
C VAL A 150 7.56 14.20 -3.17
N GLU A 151 6.31 13.97 -3.48
CA GLU A 151 5.37 15.03 -3.83
C GLU A 151 4.55 15.41 -2.61
N TYR A 152 4.37 16.71 -2.41
CA TYR A 152 3.38 17.20 -1.45
C TYR A 152 2.00 17.06 -2.07
N ALA A 153 1.09 16.40 -1.35
CA ALA A 153 -0.25 16.13 -1.86
C ALA A 153 -1.39 16.78 -1.05
N GLY A 154 -1.06 17.61 -0.05
CA GLY A 154 -2.05 18.22 0.84
C GLY A 154 -2.69 17.22 1.80
N GLU A 155 -3.84 17.59 2.35
CA GLU A 155 -4.69 16.71 3.15
C GLU A 155 -5.48 15.76 2.23
N LEU A 156 -4.79 14.71 1.75
CA LEU A 156 -5.39 13.62 0.97
C LEU A 156 -6.31 12.73 1.81
N ILE A 157 -5.99 12.59 3.10
CA ILE A 157 -6.51 11.56 4.00
C ILE A 157 -6.61 12.07 5.43
#